data_AF-A0A1C6AFT4-F1
#
_entry.id   AF-A0A1C6AFT4-F1
#
_cell.length_a   1.000
_cell.length_b   1.000
_cell.length_c   1.000
_cell.angle_alpha   90.00
_cell.angle_beta   90.00
_cell.angle_gamma   90.00
#
_symmetry.space_group_name_H-M   'P 1'
#
loop_
_entity.id
_entity.type
_entity.pdbx_description
1 polymer ?
#
loop_
_entity_poly.entity_id
_entity_poly.type
_entity_poly.pdbx_seq_one_letter_code
_entity_poly.pdbx_strand_id
1 'polypeptide(L)'
;MKEMIKKYRGSLISSILVILAGVLVGFTSTHGKWINVFFVVTHCIFVAIIFYDNRSRQQSPKVIGMTIWMIPVITLLYNGIARLVNTGAGMENLFMAFMYYGTGLLFMVIGNYLPKVKQNNTIGIRVIWTLQDEENWNATHRFSGKLWMASGILCMLCGLFEESMAALVLYIVSIMAAAIISILYSYLFYKKKIATGEKLKIQYNKKTIGVSGIITILTIIFGIWTLFLGSIEIRFEDKDFTIEAQGWSDYTVDYAQIDSISYEENSSQNRNDYRTNGLGNLRYAMGNFRNDVYGDYIRYTHSSCHSYVVMSIDGKILVVNGENDSATKEIYHTISEKVSNELK
;
A
#
# COMPACT_ATOMS: atom_id res chain seq x y z
N MET A 1 -28.74 -14.20 8.96
CA MET A 1 -28.51 -14.13 7.50
C MET A 1 -29.78 -13.86 6.67
N LYS A 2 -30.75 -14.78 6.52
CA LYS A 2 -31.93 -14.58 5.63
C LYS A 2 -32.71 -13.27 5.88
N GLU A 3 -32.96 -12.93 7.14
CA GLU A 3 -33.64 -11.67 7.53
C GLU A 3 -32.85 -10.42 7.12
N MET A 4 -31.53 -10.45 7.28
CA MET A 4 -30.64 -9.35 6.91
C MET A 4 -30.61 -9.15 5.40
N ILE A 5 -30.55 -10.24 4.63
CA ILE A 5 -30.64 -10.20 3.16
C ILE A 5 -31.98 -9.59 2.73
N LYS A 6 -33.10 -10.00 3.35
CA LYS A 6 -34.41 -9.43 3.05
C LYS A 6 -34.47 -7.93 3.37
N LYS A 7 -33.93 -7.53 4.53
CA LYS A 7 -33.93 -6.13 5.00
C LYS A 7 -33.09 -5.20 4.12
N TYR A 8 -31.92 -5.65 3.65
CA TYR A 8 -30.98 -4.82 2.88
C TYR A 8 -30.95 -5.16 1.38
N ARG A 9 -31.91 -5.94 0.86
CA ARG A 9 -31.94 -6.43 -0.52
C ARG A 9 -31.71 -5.34 -1.56
N GLY A 10 -32.41 -4.20 -1.44
CA GLY A 10 -32.25 -3.07 -2.37
C GLY A 10 -30.84 -2.48 -2.35
N SER A 11 -30.26 -2.29 -1.15
CA SER A 11 -28.90 -1.77 -1.01
C SER A 11 -27.85 -2.74 -1.54
N LEU A 12 -28.06 -4.06 -1.39
CA LEU A 12 -27.15 -5.07 -1.92
C LEU A 12 -27.15 -5.08 -3.45
N ILE A 13 -28.34 -5.10 -4.06
CA ILE A 13 -28.47 -5.03 -5.52
C ILE A 13 -27.82 -3.75 -6.03
N SER A 14 -28.13 -2.60 -5.43
CA SER A 14 -27.53 -1.32 -5.81
C SER A 14 -26.01 -1.30 -5.64
N SER A 15 -25.47 -1.85 -4.55
CA SER A 15 -24.02 -1.93 -4.32
C SER A 15 -23.29 -2.73 -5.39
N ILE A 16 -23.86 -3.86 -5.82
CA ILE A 16 -23.30 -4.71 -6.88
C ILE A 16 -23.40 -3.99 -8.22
N LEU A 17 -24.53 -3.33 -8.50
CA LEU A 17 -24.69 -2.53 -9.71
C LEU A 17 -23.67 -1.40 -9.80
N VAL A 18 -23.34 -0.72 -8.69
CA VAL A 18 -22.31 0.33 -8.68
C VAL A 18 -20.93 -0.26 -8.96
N ILE A 19 -20.60 -1.41 -8.38
CA ILE A 19 -19.33 -2.09 -8.68
C ILE A 19 -19.26 -2.46 -10.17
N LEU A 20 -20.34 -3.02 -10.73
CA LEU A 20 -20.44 -3.37 -12.15
C LEU A 20 -20.44 -2.14 -13.07
N ALA A 21 -21.04 -1.02 -12.66
CA ALA A 21 -20.96 0.24 -13.38
C ALA A 21 -19.51 0.77 -13.39
N GLY A 22 -18.77 0.60 -12.29
CA GLY A 22 -17.34 0.87 -12.23
C GLY A 22 -16.55 0.07 -13.28
N VAL A 23 -16.92 -1.20 -13.48
CA VAL A 23 -16.35 -2.04 -14.56
C VAL A 23 -16.59 -1.42 -15.93
N LEU A 24 -17.82 -0.94 -16.21
CA LEU A 24 -18.16 -0.31 -17.49
C LEU A 24 -17.35 0.98 -17.74
N VAL A 25 -17.11 1.78 -16.70
CA VAL A 25 -16.34 3.03 -16.77
C VAL A 25 -14.83 2.77 -16.88
N GLY A 26 -14.32 1.70 -16.28
CA GLY A 26 -12.91 1.35 -16.18
C GLY A 26 -12.36 0.40 -17.25
N PHE A 27 -13.10 0.09 -18.32
CA PHE A 27 -12.62 -0.77 -19.41
C PHE A 27 -11.49 -0.12 -20.19
N THR A 28 -10.26 -0.31 -19.72
CA THR A 28 -9.07 0.19 -20.40
C THR A 28 -7.93 -0.84 -20.45
N SER A 29 -7.94 -1.90 -19.64
CA SER A 29 -6.92 -2.97 -19.70
C SER A 29 -7.40 -4.34 -19.19
N THR A 30 -6.71 -5.41 -19.58
CA THR A 30 -6.94 -6.78 -19.09
C THR A 30 -6.72 -6.89 -17.57
N HIS A 31 -5.76 -6.15 -17.01
CA HIS A 31 -5.51 -6.07 -15.57
C HIS A 31 -6.68 -5.39 -14.82
N GLY A 32 -7.32 -4.38 -15.42
CA GLY A 32 -8.51 -3.71 -14.88
C GLY A 32 -9.75 -4.61 -14.73
N LYS A 33 -9.82 -5.74 -15.46
CA LYS A 33 -10.93 -6.70 -15.31
C LYS A 33 -10.79 -7.53 -14.04
N TRP A 34 -9.60 -8.06 -13.78
CA TRP A 34 -9.32 -8.91 -12.62
C TRP A 34 -9.44 -8.16 -11.30
N ILE A 35 -9.01 -6.90 -11.24
CA ILE A 35 -9.14 -6.07 -10.04
C ILE A 35 -10.61 -5.81 -9.66
N ASN A 36 -11.49 -5.62 -10.66
CA ASN A 36 -12.91 -5.45 -10.39
C ASN A 36 -13.60 -6.75 -9.95
N VAL A 37 -13.22 -7.89 -10.54
CA VAL A 37 -13.67 -9.21 -10.04
C VAL A 37 -13.26 -9.40 -8.58
N PHE A 38 -12.02 -9.02 -8.24
CA PHE A 38 -11.53 -9.04 -6.87
C PHE A 38 -12.39 -8.15 -5.93
N PHE A 39 -12.78 -6.95 -6.36
CA PHE A 39 -13.69 -6.10 -5.56
C PHE A 39 -15.07 -6.73 -5.34
N VAL A 40 -15.68 -7.34 -6.37
CA VAL A 40 -16.98 -8.04 -6.24
C VAL A 40 -16.87 -9.19 -5.25
N VAL A 41 -15.85 -10.04 -5.39
CA VAL A 41 -15.63 -11.19 -4.51
C VAL A 41 -15.41 -10.73 -3.08
N THR A 42 -14.55 -9.72 -2.88
CA THR A 42 -14.27 -9.15 -1.56
C THR A 42 -15.53 -8.56 -0.94
N HIS A 43 -16.35 -7.83 -1.71
CA HIS A 43 -17.62 -7.29 -1.26
C HIS A 43 -18.59 -8.38 -0.78
N CYS A 44 -18.75 -9.44 -1.59
CA CYS A 44 -19.61 -10.57 -1.25
C CYS A 44 -19.15 -11.27 0.04
N ILE A 45 -17.84 -11.52 0.19
CA ILE A 45 -17.27 -12.13 1.39
C ILE A 45 -17.51 -11.22 2.59
N PHE A 46 -17.26 -9.92 2.47
CA PHE A 46 -17.39 -8.98 3.57
C PHE A 46 -18.84 -8.85 4.05
N VAL A 47 -19.79 -8.73 3.13
CA VAL A 47 -21.23 -8.73 3.43
C VAL A 47 -21.65 -10.05 4.09
N ALA A 48 -21.16 -11.19 3.58
CA ALA A 48 -21.47 -12.49 4.14
C ALA A 48 -20.99 -12.62 5.59
N ILE A 49 -19.77 -12.19 5.90
CA ILE A 49 -19.21 -12.19 7.26
C ILE A 49 -20.09 -11.34 8.21
N ILE A 50 -20.47 -10.13 7.79
CA ILE A 50 -21.32 -9.24 8.59
C ILE A 50 -22.68 -9.89 8.84
N PHE A 51 -23.30 -10.46 7.80
CA PHE A 51 -24.65 -11.02 7.91
C PHE A 51 -24.70 -12.38 8.63
N TYR A 52 -23.54 -13.03 8.73
CA TYR A 52 -23.34 -14.23 9.53
C TYR A 52 -23.22 -13.88 11.02
N ASP A 53 -22.59 -12.76 11.39
CA ASP A 53 -22.54 -12.31 12.78
C ASP A 53 -23.95 -11.96 13.28
N ASN A 54 -24.45 -12.71 14.27
CA ASN A 54 -25.76 -12.45 14.87
C ASN A 54 -25.81 -11.09 15.59
N ARG A 55 -24.68 -10.59 16.12
CA ARG A 55 -24.62 -9.27 16.77
C ARG A 55 -24.74 -8.12 15.77
N SER A 56 -24.49 -8.36 14.48
CA SER A 56 -24.73 -7.35 13.43
C SER A 56 -26.19 -6.91 13.35
N ARG A 57 -27.14 -7.76 13.76
CA ARG A 57 -28.58 -7.44 13.73
C ARG A 57 -28.97 -6.32 14.69
N GLN A 58 -28.18 -6.11 15.74
CA GLN A 58 -28.40 -5.06 16.74
C GLN A 58 -27.81 -3.71 16.31
N GLN A 59 -27.03 -3.67 15.22
CA GLN A 59 -26.43 -2.46 14.71
C GLN A 59 -27.47 -1.52 14.10
N SER A 60 -27.16 -0.23 14.13
CA SER A 60 -28.00 0.76 13.47
C SER A 60 -27.98 0.57 11.94
N PRO A 61 -29.08 0.85 11.23
CA PRO A 61 -29.11 0.74 9.76
C PRO A 61 -28.05 1.59 9.06
N LYS A 62 -27.68 2.73 9.66
CA LYS A 62 -26.64 3.61 9.11
C LYS A 62 -25.25 2.97 9.14
N VAL A 63 -24.91 2.25 10.22
CA VAL A 63 -23.61 1.53 10.32
C VAL A 63 -23.54 0.41 9.28
N ILE A 64 -24.59 -0.41 9.16
CA ILE A 64 -24.61 -1.51 8.19
C ILE A 64 -24.59 -0.98 6.76
N GLY A 65 -25.37 0.07 6.48
CA GLY A 65 -25.36 0.75 5.18
C GLY A 65 -23.98 1.27 4.82
N MET A 66 -23.32 2.01 5.73
CA MET A 66 -21.95 2.49 5.51
C MET A 66 -20.99 1.35 5.19
N THR A 67 -21.06 0.25 5.94
CA THR A 67 -20.17 -0.90 5.71
C THR A 67 -20.42 -1.58 4.36
N ILE A 68 -21.69 -1.72 3.93
CA ILE A 68 -22.04 -2.25 2.60
C ILE A 68 -21.55 -1.31 1.50
N TRP A 69 -21.66 0.01 1.68
CA TRP A 69 -21.32 0.98 0.63
C TRP A 69 -19.84 1.31 0.53
N MET A 70 -19.03 0.93 1.52
CA MET A 70 -17.60 1.22 1.57
C MET A 70 -16.84 0.67 0.35
N ILE A 71 -17.00 -0.62 0.04
CA ILE A 71 -16.31 -1.26 -1.08
C ILE A 71 -16.79 -0.69 -2.44
N PRO A 72 -18.10 -0.59 -2.73
CA PRO A 72 -18.58 0.05 -3.96
C PRO A 72 -18.05 1.45 -4.20
N VAL A 73 -17.97 2.29 -3.16
CA VAL A 73 -17.42 3.65 -3.27
C VAL A 73 -15.93 3.60 -3.60
N ILE A 74 -15.14 2.76 -2.91
CA ILE A 74 -13.72 2.57 -3.21
C ILE A 74 -13.52 2.09 -4.64
N THR A 75 -14.34 1.13 -5.10
CA THR A 75 -14.28 0.62 -6.47
C THR A 75 -14.60 1.71 -7.49
N LEU A 76 -15.61 2.55 -7.23
CA LEU A 76 -15.96 3.65 -8.13
C LEU A 76 -14.82 4.69 -8.22
N LEU A 77 -14.22 5.05 -7.08
CA LEU A 77 -13.08 5.97 -7.05
C LEU A 77 -11.89 5.40 -7.82
N TYR A 78 -11.54 4.12 -7.58
CA TYR A 78 -10.47 3.43 -8.30
C TYR A 78 -10.69 3.45 -9.83
N ASN A 79 -11.88 3.08 -10.30
CA ASN A 79 -12.17 3.06 -11.74
C ASN A 79 -12.20 4.47 -12.34
N GLY A 80 -12.67 5.48 -11.59
CA GLY A 80 -12.62 6.88 -12.01
C GLY A 80 -11.19 7.37 -12.22
N ILE A 81 -10.30 7.08 -11.27
CA ILE A 81 -8.87 7.41 -11.38
C ILE A 81 -8.24 6.66 -12.54
N ALA A 82 -8.47 5.34 -12.64
CA ALA A 82 -7.96 4.55 -13.74
C ALA A 82 -8.39 5.14 -15.10
N ARG A 83 -9.63 5.61 -15.23
CA ARG A 83 -10.12 6.26 -16.45
C ARG A 83 -9.39 7.58 -16.73
N LEU A 84 -9.23 8.44 -15.72
CA LEU A 84 -8.53 9.73 -15.85
C LEU A 84 -7.07 9.55 -16.30
N VAL A 85 -6.40 8.55 -15.73
CA VAL A 85 -5.04 8.16 -16.13
C VAL A 85 -4.99 7.75 -17.59
N ASN A 86 -5.97 6.96 -18.06
CA ASN A 86 -6.05 6.58 -19.48
C ASN A 86 -6.35 7.75 -20.42
N THR A 87 -6.93 8.86 -19.93
CA THR A 87 -7.14 10.09 -20.72
C THR A 87 -5.94 11.03 -20.73
N GLY A 88 -4.79 10.60 -20.19
CA GLY A 88 -3.54 11.36 -20.21
C GLY A 88 -3.32 12.26 -18.99
N ALA A 89 -4.14 12.12 -17.93
CA ALA A 89 -3.82 12.76 -16.66
C ALA A 89 -2.62 12.06 -16.01
N GLY A 90 -1.73 12.84 -15.37
CA GLY A 90 -0.58 12.29 -14.65
C GLY A 90 -1.02 11.27 -13.61
N MET A 91 -0.55 10.03 -13.77
CA MET A 91 -0.93 8.90 -12.90
C MET A 91 -0.58 9.16 -11.43
N GLU A 92 0.53 9.86 -11.20
CA GLU A 92 1.09 10.12 -9.88
C GLU A 92 0.25 11.11 -9.08
N ASN A 93 -0.06 12.28 -9.64
CA ASN A 93 -0.84 13.30 -8.94
C ASN A 93 -2.23 12.76 -8.57
N LEU A 94 -2.84 11.95 -9.44
CA LEU A 94 -4.13 11.32 -9.15
C LEU A 94 -4.02 10.20 -8.12
N PHE A 95 -2.94 9.41 -8.14
CA PHE A 95 -2.69 8.36 -7.16
C PHE A 95 -2.40 8.95 -5.77
N MET A 96 -1.54 9.97 -5.70
CA MET A 96 -1.21 10.70 -4.48
C MET A 96 -2.44 11.41 -3.92
N ALA A 97 -3.21 12.11 -4.77
CA ALA A 97 -4.46 12.71 -4.35
C ALA A 97 -5.45 11.68 -3.79
N PHE A 98 -5.60 10.52 -4.43
CA PHE A 98 -6.44 9.44 -3.92
C PHE A 98 -5.94 8.88 -2.59
N MET A 99 -4.63 8.68 -2.47
CA MET A 99 -3.99 8.21 -1.25
C MET A 99 -4.25 9.19 -0.11
N TYR A 100 -3.92 10.47 -0.23
CA TYR A 100 -4.05 11.42 0.87
C TYR A 100 -5.50 11.83 1.13
N TYR A 101 -6.23 12.26 0.10
CA TYR A 101 -7.58 12.78 0.26
C TYR A 101 -8.63 11.67 0.38
N GLY A 102 -8.50 10.62 -0.43
CA GLY A 102 -9.42 9.48 -0.39
C GLY A 102 -9.36 8.73 0.93
N THR A 103 -8.16 8.40 1.43
CA THR A 103 -8.03 7.73 2.74
C THR A 103 -8.36 8.67 3.90
N GLY A 104 -8.01 9.96 3.81
CA GLY A 104 -8.35 10.96 4.82
C GLY A 104 -9.86 11.09 5.02
N LEU A 105 -10.62 11.20 3.92
CA LEU A 105 -12.08 11.21 3.95
C LEU A 105 -12.64 9.89 4.51
N LEU A 106 -12.07 8.75 4.12
CA LEU A 106 -12.48 7.44 4.65
C LEU A 106 -12.30 7.39 6.18
N PHE A 107 -11.18 7.85 6.71
CA PHE A 107 -10.94 7.87 8.16
C PHE A 107 -11.84 8.85 8.91
N MET A 108 -12.18 9.99 8.32
CA MET A 108 -13.20 10.88 8.90
C MET A 108 -14.57 10.20 8.97
N VAL A 109 -14.97 9.51 7.89
CA VAL A 109 -16.23 8.75 7.88
C VAL A 109 -16.18 7.67 8.95
N ILE A 110 -15.14 6.84 9.00
CA ILE A 110 -14.97 5.81 10.03
C ILE A 110 -15.00 6.43 11.43
N GLY A 111 -14.26 7.52 11.66
CA GLY A 111 -14.20 8.22 12.94
C GLY A 111 -15.56 8.73 13.41
N ASN A 112 -16.38 9.26 12.51
CA ASN A 112 -17.75 9.70 12.82
C ASN A 112 -18.70 8.53 13.14
N TYR A 113 -18.41 7.32 12.66
CA TYR A 113 -19.27 6.16 12.86
C TYR A 113 -18.82 5.23 13.98
N LEU A 114 -17.53 5.19 14.34
CA LEU A 114 -17.00 4.37 15.44
C LEU A 114 -17.84 4.49 16.72
N PRO A 115 -18.20 5.69 17.24
CA PRO A 115 -18.98 5.82 18.47
C PRO A 115 -20.41 5.26 18.39
N LYS A 116 -20.92 5.01 17.18
CA LYS A 116 -22.28 4.51 16.90
C LYS A 116 -22.30 2.99 16.71
N VAL A 117 -21.14 2.35 16.64
CA VAL A 117 -21.03 0.89 16.48
C VAL A 117 -21.26 0.25 17.85
N LYS A 118 -22.25 -0.64 17.95
CA LYS A 118 -22.45 -1.45 19.16
C LYS A 118 -21.49 -2.63 19.21
N GLN A 119 -21.25 -3.20 20.39
CA GLN A 119 -20.36 -4.34 20.56
C GLN A 119 -20.73 -5.53 19.65
N ASN A 120 -19.80 -5.95 18.80
CA ASN A 120 -20.00 -7.03 17.83
C ASN A 120 -18.66 -7.68 17.45
N ASN A 121 -18.70 -8.76 16.67
CA ASN A 121 -17.51 -9.54 16.35
C ASN A 121 -16.87 -9.15 15.00
N THR A 122 -17.47 -8.24 14.24
CA THR A 122 -17.10 -7.96 12.85
C THR A 122 -16.56 -6.55 12.61
N ILE A 123 -17.19 -5.53 13.17
CA ILE A 123 -16.97 -4.10 12.87
C ILE A 123 -16.45 -3.40 14.13
N GLY A 124 -15.34 -2.67 14.00
CA GLY A 124 -14.78 -1.82 15.06
C GLY A 124 -13.40 -2.27 15.57
N ILE A 125 -12.97 -1.69 16.69
CA ILE A 125 -11.71 -2.00 17.36
C ILE A 125 -11.93 -3.23 18.23
N ARG A 126 -11.49 -4.38 17.74
CA ARG A 126 -11.80 -5.71 18.30
C ARG A 126 -10.60 -6.26 19.07
N VAL A 127 -10.35 -5.67 20.22
CA VAL A 127 -9.40 -6.20 21.20
C VAL A 127 -10.14 -7.00 22.27
N ILE A 128 -9.48 -7.99 22.86
CA ILE A 128 -10.12 -9.02 23.71
C ILE A 128 -11.01 -8.40 24.78
N TRP A 129 -10.53 -7.36 25.45
CA TRP A 129 -11.26 -6.67 26.50
C TRP A 129 -12.44 -5.83 25.98
N THR A 130 -12.38 -5.23 24.78
CA THR A 130 -13.54 -4.54 24.19
C THR A 130 -14.65 -5.49 23.79
N LEU A 131 -14.34 -6.72 23.38
CA LEU A 131 -15.33 -7.71 22.97
C LEU A 131 -16.13 -8.28 24.15
N GLN A 132 -15.59 -8.16 25.37
CA GLN A 132 -16.17 -8.73 26.59
C GLN A 132 -16.78 -7.67 27.50
N ASP A 133 -16.41 -6.40 27.34
CA ASP A 133 -16.92 -5.30 28.14
C ASP A 133 -17.53 -4.20 27.26
N GLU A 134 -18.84 -4.03 27.36
CA GLU A 134 -19.59 -3.04 26.57
C GLU A 134 -19.22 -1.60 26.95
N GLU A 135 -18.85 -1.38 28.21
CA GLU A 135 -18.41 -0.07 28.67
C GLU A 135 -17.07 0.33 28.04
N ASN A 136 -16.09 -0.59 28.06
CA ASN A 136 -14.81 -0.41 27.38
C ASN A 136 -15.00 -0.25 25.87
N TRP A 137 -15.89 -1.05 25.26
CA TRP A 137 -16.26 -0.90 23.85
C TRP A 137 -16.70 0.53 23.53
N ASN A 138 -17.71 1.04 24.26
CA ASN A 138 -18.27 2.36 24.04
C ASN A 138 -17.24 3.48 24.30
N ALA A 139 -16.47 3.37 25.38
CA ALA A 139 -15.42 4.34 25.71
C ALA A 139 -14.34 4.40 24.63
N THR A 140 -13.84 3.23 24.22
CA THR A 140 -12.77 3.12 23.21
C THR A 140 -13.24 3.62 21.85
N HIS A 141 -14.45 3.26 21.41
CA HIS A 141 -14.99 3.69 20.13
C HIS A 141 -15.33 5.18 20.10
N ARG A 142 -15.79 5.75 21.23
CA ARG A 142 -16.01 7.19 21.36
C ARG A 142 -14.72 8.00 21.30
N PHE A 143 -13.69 7.55 22.01
CA PHE A 143 -12.37 8.18 21.99
C PHE A 143 -11.72 8.04 20.60
N SER A 144 -11.68 6.82 20.09
CA SER A 144 -11.10 6.51 18.79
C SER A 144 -11.81 7.23 17.65
N GLY A 145 -13.14 7.41 17.74
CA GLY A 145 -13.88 8.19 16.75
C GLY A 145 -13.29 9.59 16.51
N LYS A 146 -12.92 10.29 17.59
CA LYS A 146 -12.26 11.61 17.51
C LYS A 146 -10.85 11.52 16.95
N LEU A 147 -10.12 10.48 17.35
CA LEU A 147 -8.73 10.25 16.93
C LEU A 147 -8.64 9.96 15.41
N TRP A 148 -9.50 9.07 14.90
CA TRP A 148 -9.57 8.74 13.47
C TRP A 148 -10.08 9.93 12.65
N MET A 149 -10.98 10.75 13.20
CA MET A 149 -11.37 12.02 12.58
C MET A 149 -10.17 12.97 12.42
N ALA A 150 -9.39 13.16 13.51
CA ALA A 150 -8.20 14.03 13.49
C ALA A 150 -7.11 13.49 12.55
N SER A 151 -6.86 12.18 12.57
CA SER A 151 -5.92 11.51 11.66
C SER A 151 -6.35 11.68 10.20
N GLY A 152 -7.64 11.56 9.89
CA GLY A 152 -8.15 11.80 8.54
C GLY A 152 -7.90 13.22 8.04
N ILE A 153 -8.11 14.23 8.88
CA ILE A 153 -7.79 15.63 8.56
C ILE A 153 -6.27 15.79 8.33
N LEU A 154 -5.45 15.22 9.21
CA LEU A 154 -4.00 15.28 9.09
C LEU A 154 -3.50 14.61 7.80
N CYS A 155 -4.09 13.48 7.40
CA CYS A 155 -3.78 12.81 6.13
C CYS A 155 -4.05 13.72 4.93
N MET A 156 -5.17 14.45 4.93
CA MET A 156 -5.49 15.40 3.85
C MET A 156 -4.54 16.60 3.82
N LEU A 157 -4.11 17.09 5.00
CA LEU A 157 -3.11 18.16 5.09
C LEU A 157 -1.76 17.72 4.54
N CYS A 158 -1.38 16.45 4.71
CA CYS A 158 -0.16 15.91 4.11
C CYS A 158 -0.21 15.93 2.58
N GLY A 159 -1.40 15.81 1.98
CA GLY A 159 -1.60 15.93 0.53
C GLY A 159 -1.23 17.30 -0.05
N LEU A 160 -1.20 18.36 0.76
CA LEU A 160 -0.71 19.69 0.32
C LEU A 160 0.81 19.73 0.08
N PHE A 161 1.53 18.71 0.55
CA PHE A 161 2.98 18.59 0.47
C PHE A 161 3.37 17.24 -0.12
N GLU A 162 2.70 16.81 -1.20
CA GLU A 162 2.82 15.45 -1.75
C GLU A 162 4.24 15.07 -2.22
N GLU A 163 5.06 16.04 -2.60
CA GLU A 163 6.47 15.84 -2.98
C GLU A 163 7.41 15.62 -1.77
N SER A 164 6.96 15.94 -0.55
CA SER A 164 7.80 15.88 0.64
C SER A 164 7.82 14.49 1.27
N MET A 165 9.03 13.92 1.40
CA MET A 165 9.24 12.69 2.17
C MET A 165 8.75 12.82 3.62
N ALA A 166 8.87 14.01 4.22
CA ALA A 166 8.37 14.26 5.56
C ALA A 166 6.84 14.15 5.65
N ALA A 167 6.11 14.59 4.61
CA ALA A 167 4.66 14.46 4.55
C ALA A 167 4.22 13.00 4.43
N LEU A 168 4.92 12.19 3.63
CA LEU A 168 4.68 10.75 3.54
C LEU A 168 4.90 10.04 4.88
N VAL A 169 6.02 10.34 5.56
CA VAL A 169 6.31 9.78 6.90
C VAL A 169 5.25 10.20 7.90
N LEU A 170 4.87 11.48 7.92
CA LEU A 170 3.83 11.99 8.82
C LEU A 170 2.47 11.32 8.57
N TYR A 171 2.11 11.11 7.30
CA TYR A 171 0.90 10.39 6.90
C TYR A 171 0.90 8.96 7.49
N ILE A 172 1.96 8.18 7.28
CA ILE A 172 2.09 6.81 7.80
C ILE A 172 2.03 6.80 9.34
N VAL A 173 2.81 7.68 9.98
CA VAL A 173 2.86 7.80 11.44
C VAL A 173 1.49 8.18 12.01
N SER A 174 0.72 9.03 11.34
CA SER A 174 -0.60 9.44 11.81
C SER A 174 -1.58 8.25 11.89
N ILE A 175 -1.57 7.37 10.89
CA ILE A 175 -2.43 6.19 10.83
C ILE A 175 -2.00 5.17 11.89
N MET A 176 -0.69 4.92 11.97
CA MET A 176 -0.12 4.02 12.96
C MET A 176 -0.41 4.49 14.38
N ALA A 177 -0.23 5.79 14.66
CA ALA A 177 -0.55 6.39 15.94
C ALA A 177 -2.05 6.26 16.25
N ALA A 178 -2.94 6.53 15.29
CA ALA A 178 -4.38 6.37 15.48
C ALA A 178 -4.75 4.94 15.89
N ALA A 179 -4.22 3.94 15.19
CA ALA A 179 -4.46 2.52 15.49
C ALA A 179 -3.87 2.10 16.86
N ILE A 180 -2.61 2.43 17.13
CA ILE A 180 -1.91 2.04 18.35
C ILE A 180 -2.54 2.71 19.58
N ILE A 181 -2.81 4.02 19.52
CA ILE A 181 -3.40 4.77 20.63
C ILE A 181 -4.83 4.28 20.91
N SER A 182 -5.61 3.92 19.88
CA SER A 182 -6.92 3.27 20.04
C SER A 182 -6.84 1.98 20.88
N ILE A 183 -5.87 1.12 20.59
CA ILE A 183 -5.64 -0.14 21.31
C ILE A 183 -5.14 0.13 22.74
N LEU A 184 -4.17 1.04 22.89
CA LEU A 184 -3.60 1.42 24.18
C LEU A 184 -4.65 2.01 25.11
N TYR A 185 -5.48 2.93 24.62
CA TYR A 185 -6.58 3.51 25.40
C TYR A 185 -7.47 2.42 25.98
N SER A 186 -7.80 1.44 25.15
CA SER A 186 -8.65 0.33 25.52
C SER A 186 -8.01 -0.60 26.57
N TYR A 187 -6.71 -0.83 26.48
CA TYR A 187 -5.93 -1.56 27.48
C TYR A 187 -5.84 -0.81 28.81
N LEU A 188 -5.64 0.51 28.77
CA LEU A 188 -5.60 1.35 29.97
C LEU A 188 -6.97 1.38 30.66
N PHE A 189 -8.06 1.45 29.89
CA PHE A 189 -9.43 1.33 30.42
C PHE A 189 -9.63 -0.01 31.13
N TYR A 190 -9.22 -1.10 30.48
CA TYR A 190 -9.24 -2.45 31.06
C TYR A 190 -8.45 -2.55 32.36
N LYS A 191 -7.20 -2.06 32.38
CA LYS A 191 -6.32 -2.09 33.56
C LYS A 191 -6.90 -1.30 34.71
N LYS A 192 -7.48 -0.12 34.43
CA LYS A 192 -8.18 0.71 35.43
C LYS A 192 -9.35 -0.04 36.06
N LYS A 193 -10.16 -0.72 35.24
CA LYS A 193 -11.34 -1.48 35.68
C LYS A 193 -10.98 -2.67 36.58
N ILE A 194 -9.88 -3.36 36.28
CA ILE A 194 -9.35 -4.42 37.16
C ILE A 194 -8.79 -3.85 38.47
N ALA A 195 -8.10 -2.72 38.43
CA ALA A 195 -7.55 -2.09 39.63
C ALA A 195 -8.64 -1.65 40.62
N THR A 196 -9.84 -1.31 40.13
CA THR A 196 -11.03 -1.00 40.95
C THR A 196 -11.74 -2.23 41.51
N GLY A 197 -11.22 -3.45 41.28
CA GLY A 197 -11.76 -4.69 41.84
C GLY A 197 -12.93 -5.31 41.07
N GLU A 198 -13.30 -4.75 39.92
CA GLU A 198 -14.35 -5.32 39.08
C GLU A 198 -13.85 -6.58 38.37
N LYS A 199 -14.50 -7.71 38.63
CA LYS A 199 -14.22 -8.98 37.94
C LYS A 199 -14.85 -8.95 36.56
N LEU A 200 -14.05 -8.65 35.54
CA LEU A 200 -14.43 -8.95 34.17
C LEU A 200 -14.58 -10.47 34.02
N LYS A 201 -15.70 -10.93 33.45
CA LYS A 201 -15.91 -12.34 33.07
C LYS A 201 -15.05 -12.65 31.84
N ILE A 202 -13.74 -12.68 32.03
CA ILE A 202 -12.83 -12.91 30.93
C ILE A 202 -12.73 -14.41 30.72
N GLN A 203 -13.48 -14.91 29.75
CA GLN A 203 -13.27 -16.25 29.24
C GLN A 203 -12.09 -16.21 28.27
N TYR A 204 -10.91 -16.60 28.76
CA TYR A 204 -9.70 -16.73 27.96
C TYR A 204 -9.59 -18.14 27.38
N ASN A 205 -9.23 -18.25 26.10
CA ASN A 205 -8.45 -19.38 25.64
C ASN A 205 -6.99 -18.92 25.48
N LYS A 206 -6.15 -19.22 26.48
CA LYS A 206 -4.71 -18.84 26.48
C LYS A 206 -4.00 -19.29 25.19
N LYS A 207 -4.43 -20.40 24.58
CA LYS A 207 -3.88 -20.89 23.31
C LYS A 207 -4.18 -19.94 22.15
N THR A 208 -5.42 -19.45 22.03
CA THR A 208 -5.82 -18.56 20.92
C THR A 208 -5.08 -17.22 20.95
N ILE A 209 -4.82 -16.67 22.15
CA ILE A 209 -4.06 -15.44 22.32
C ILE A 209 -2.61 -15.64 21.90
N GLY A 210 -1.97 -16.71 22.41
CA GLY A 210 -0.60 -17.06 22.05
C GLY A 210 -0.45 -17.24 20.53
N VAL A 211 -1.37 -17.99 19.90
CA VAL A 211 -1.39 -18.19 18.45
C VAL A 211 -1.58 -16.87 17.70
N SER A 212 -2.52 -16.02 18.10
CA SER A 212 -2.74 -14.71 17.44
C SER A 212 -1.54 -13.76 17.56
N GLY A 213 -0.85 -13.78 18.71
CA GLY A 213 0.37 -13.01 18.91
C GLY A 213 1.50 -13.51 18.02
N ILE A 214 1.70 -14.84 17.95
CA ILE A 214 2.70 -15.46 17.07
C ILE A 214 2.41 -15.11 15.60
N ILE A 215 1.17 -15.26 15.13
CA ILE A 215 0.79 -14.92 13.75
C ILE A 215 1.07 -13.45 13.45
N THR A 216 0.74 -12.54 14.38
CA THR A 216 0.99 -11.10 14.21
C THR A 216 2.50 -10.81 14.11
N ILE A 217 3.31 -11.39 14.99
CA ILE A 217 4.77 -11.24 14.97
C ILE A 217 5.36 -11.80 13.67
N LEU A 218 4.95 -13.01 13.26
CA LEU A 218 5.38 -13.61 12.00
C LEU A 218 5.00 -12.76 10.80
N THR A 219 3.82 -12.15 10.81
CA THR A 219 3.36 -11.26 9.74
C THR A 219 4.21 -9.99 9.68
N ILE A 220 4.55 -9.40 10.83
CA ILE A 220 5.44 -8.23 10.90
C ILE A 220 6.85 -8.60 10.41
N ILE A 221 7.40 -9.73 10.87
CA ILE A 221 8.72 -10.22 10.46
C ILE A 221 8.74 -10.48 8.96
N PHE A 222 7.72 -11.16 8.43
CA PHE A 222 7.59 -11.42 7.00
C PHE A 222 7.50 -10.10 6.22
N GLY A 223 6.67 -9.15 6.67
CA GLY A 223 6.57 -7.82 6.08
C GLY A 223 7.91 -7.10 6.02
N ILE A 224 8.64 -7.03 7.15
CA ILE A 224 9.97 -6.44 7.21
C ILE A 224 10.94 -7.17 6.27
N TRP A 225 10.97 -8.51 6.32
CA TRP A 225 11.85 -9.32 5.47
C TRP A 225 11.61 -9.07 3.98
N THR A 226 10.35 -8.97 3.55
CA THR A 226 10.00 -8.68 2.15
C THR A 226 10.47 -7.31 1.68
N LEU A 227 10.62 -6.32 2.57
CA LEU A 227 11.16 -4.99 2.23
C LEU A 227 12.65 -5.00 1.89
N PHE A 228 13.37 -6.08 2.22
CA PHE A 228 14.80 -6.24 1.95
C PHE A 228 15.10 -7.40 1.00
N LEU A 229 14.08 -8.05 0.45
CA LEU A 229 14.21 -9.22 -0.41
C LEU A 229 14.59 -8.81 -1.85
N GLY A 230 15.55 -9.51 -2.45
CA GLY A 230 16.01 -9.32 -3.82
C GLY A 230 17.52 -9.13 -3.91
N SER A 231 18.03 -9.20 -5.14
CA SER A 231 19.42 -8.93 -5.50
C SER A 231 19.48 -8.40 -6.93
N ILE A 232 20.52 -7.62 -7.19
CA ILE A 232 20.94 -7.22 -8.53
C ILE A 232 22.37 -7.70 -8.64
N GLU A 233 22.66 -8.56 -9.60
CA GLU A 233 24.02 -8.99 -9.92
C GLU A 233 24.26 -8.77 -11.42
N ILE A 234 25.42 -8.22 -11.77
CA ILE A 234 25.79 -8.01 -13.17
C ILE A 234 26.81 -9.08 -13.56
N ARG A 235 26.41 -9.95 -14.48
CA ARG A 235 27.25 -11.01 -15.01
C ARG A 235 27.81 -10.59 -16.37
N PHE A 236 29.13 -10.43 -16.44
CA PHE A 236 29.84 -10.05 -17.66
C PHE A 236 30.23 -11.29 -18.46
N GLU A 237 29.86 -11.33 -19.73
CA GLU A 237 30.30 -12.34 -20.69
C GLU A 237 31.25 -11.72 -21.72
N ASP A 238 31.56 -12.46 -22.79
CA ASP A 238 32.49 -12.01 -23.82
C ASP A 238 31.86 -10.95 -24.74
N LYS A 239 30.60 -11.13 -25.13
CA LYS A 239 29.88 -10.27 -26.08
C LYS A 239 28.76 -9.44 -25.46
N ASP A 240 28.28 -9.83 -24.30
CA ASP A 240 27.20 -9.17 -23.61
C ASP A 240 27.46 -9.11 -22.09
N PHE A 241 26.59 -8.39 -21.40
CA PHE A 241 26.40 -8.55 -19.98
C PHE A 241 24.92 -8.72 -19.65
N THR A 242 24.64 -9.49 -18.60
CA THR A 242 23.28 -9.70 -18.10
C THR A 242 23.16 -9.17 -16.69
N ILE A 243 22.14 -8.34 -16.48
CA ILE A 243 21.71 -7.89 -15.15
C ILE A 243 20.69 -8.92 -14.65
N GLU A 244 21.12 -9.77 -13.72
CA GLU A 244 20.26 -10.74 -13.04
C GLU A 244 19.54 -10.06 -11.88
N ALA A 245 18.21 -10.07 -11.92
CA ALA A 245 17.36 -9.27 -11.03
C ALA A 245 16.36 -10.15 -10.30
N GLN A 246 16.67 -10.53 -9.05
CA GLN A 246 15.80 -11.42 -8.30
C GLN A 246 14.47 -10.75 -7.95
N GLY A 247 13.37 -11.32 -8.46
CA GLY A 247 12.01 -10.81 -8.28
C GLY A 247 11.57 -9.81 -9.35
N TRP A 248 12.41 -9.53 -10.34
CA TRP A 248 12.07 -8.77 -11.54
C TRP A 248 12.56 -9.52 -12.79
N SER A 249 12.41 -8.91 -13.98
CA SER A 249 12.95 -9.47 -15.22
C SER A 249 14.43 -9.12 -15.37
N ASP A 250 15.24 -10.12 -15.73
CA ASP A 250 16.63 -9.94 -16.14
C ASP A 250 16.73 -9.06 -17.39
N TYR A 251 17.87 -8.40 -17.56
CA TYR A 251 18.11 -7.49 -18.69
C TYR A 251 19.50 -7.73 -19.27
N THR A 252 19.55 -8.19 -20.53
CA THR A 252 20.79 -8.47 -21.25
C THR A 252 21.08 -7.38 -22.27
N VAL A 253 22.34 -6.98 -22.37
CA VAL A 253 22.82 -5.93 -23.28
C VAL A 253 24.06 -6.43 -24.00
N ASP A 254 24.01 -6.46 -25.33
CA ASP A 254 25.17 -6.70 -26.18
C ASP A 254 26.07 -5.46 -26.19
N TYR A 255 27.39 -5.64 -26.02
CA TYR A 255 28.34 -4.51 -26.00
C TYR A 255 28.32 -3.72 -27.31
N ALA A 256 28.00 -4.37 -28.44
CA ALA A 256 27.93 -3.71 -29.75
C ALA A 256 26.75 -2.74 -29.89
N GLN A 257 25.73 -2.85 -29.02
CA GLN A 257 24.55 -1.97 -29.03
C GLN A 257 24.74 -0.71 -28.17
N ILE A 258 25.88 -0.56 -27.48
CA ILE A 258 26.13 0.56 -26.57
C ILE A 258 26.68 1.73 -27.38
N ASP A 259 25.86 2.75 -27.57
CA ASP A 259 26.23 3.98 -28.30
C ASP A 259 27.17 4.86 -27.48
N SER A 260 26.93 4.94 -26.16
CA SER A 260 27.72 5.77 -25.24
C SER A 260 27.58 5.28 -23.81
N ILE A 261 28.64 5.45 -23.02
CA ILE A 261 28.67 5.14 -21.59
C ILE A 261 29.26 6.33 -20.81
N SER A 262 28.65 6.67 -19.67
CA SER A 262 29.15 7.70 -18.76
C SER A 262 29.06 7.25 -17.29
N TYR A 263 29.94 7.80 -16.46
CA TYR A 263 29.91 7.66 -15.01
C TYR A 263 29.48 8.98 -14.38
N GLU A 264 28.42 8.95 -13.57
CA GLU A 264 27.83 10.14 -12.94
C GLU A 264 27.80 10.01 -11.41
N GLU A 265 28.38 10.97 -10.70
CA GLU A 265 28.34 11.05 -9.23
C GLU A 265 27.20 11.97 -8.75
N ASN A 266 26.47 11.56 -7.70
CA ASN A 266 25.43 12.35 -7.02
C ASN A 266 24.29 12.87 -7.93
N SER A 267 24.14 12.26 -9.10
CA SER A 267 23.25 12.71 -10.17
C SER A 267 21.76 12.65 -9.83
N SER A 268 21.35 11.77 -8.91
CA SER A 268 19.94 11.52 -8.59
C SER A 268 19.32 12.41 -7.51
N GLN A 269 20.11 13.20 -6.75
CA GLN A 269 19.54 13.97 -5.63
C GLN A 269 18.62 15.13 -6.09
N ASN A 270 18.69 15.52 -7.37
CA ASN A 270 17.89 16.60 -7.95
C ASN A 270 17.01 16.16 -9.14
N ARG A 271 16.86 14.85 -9.40
CA ARG A 271 16.06 14.36 -10.52
C ARG A 271 14.76 13.82 -9.98
N ASN A 272 13.65 14.34 -10.50
CA ASN A 272 12.30 13.83 -10.26
C ASN A 272 12.15 12.45 -10.91
N ASP A 273 12.70 11.43 -10.27
CA ASP A 273 12.66 10.04 -10.74
C ASP A 273 11.31 9.40 -10.41
N TYR A 274 10.59 9.04 -11.47
CA TYR A 274 9.27 8.43 -11.38
C TYR A 274 9.30 6.99 -11.86
N ARG A 275 8.80 6.04 -11.07
CA ARG A 275 8.71 4.64 -11.49
C ARG A 275 7.42 4.43 -12.28
N THR A 276 7.53 4.10 -13.56
CA THR A 276 6.37 3.86 -14.43
C THR A 276 5.94 2.40 -14.43
N ASN A 277 6.89 1.46 -14.35
CA ASN A 277 6.62 0.03 -14.18
C ASN A 277 7.89 -0.68 -13.68
N GLY A 278 7.91 -1.08 -12.42
CA GLY A 278 9.11 -1.66 -11.83
C GLY A 278 8.91 -2.19 -10.42
N LEU A 279 9.93 -2.89 -9.93
CA LEU A 279 10.02 -3.31 -8.54
C LEU A 279 10.98 -2.40 -7.80
N GLY A 280 10.65 -2.08 -6.55
CA GLY A 280 11.65 -1.47 -5.70
C GLY A 280 11.24 -1.50 -4.24
N ASN A 281 12.27 -1.55 -3.42
CA ASN A 281 12.18 -1.71 -1.98
C ASN A 281 13.24 -0.81 -1.32
N LEU A 282 13.57 -1.04 -0.05
CA LEU A 282 14.54 -0.18 0.65
C LEU A 282 15.98 -0.35 0.15
N ARG A 283 16.25 -1.40 -0.63
CA ARG A 283 17.59 -1.80 -1.08
C ARG A 283 17.80 -1.63 -2.58
N TYR A 284 16.76 -1.77 -3.40
CA TYR A 284 16.86 -1.75 -4.86
C TYR A 284 15.73 -0.98 -5.55
N ALA A 285 16.01 -0.50 -6.74
CA ALA A 285 15.07 0.07 -7.70
C ALA A 285 15.34 -0.52 -9.09
N MET A 286 14.37 -1.24 -9.65
CA MET A 286 14.48 -1.98 -10.90
C MET A 286 13.26 -1.76 -11.81
N GLY A 287 13.47 -1.65 -13.11
CA GLY A 287 12.40 -1.56 -14.12
C GLY A 287 12.40 -0.24 -14.88
N ASN A 288 11.21 0.19 -15.31
CA ASN A 288 11.01 1.40 -16.11
C ASN A 288 10.75 2.62 -15.23
N PHE A 289 11.43 3.70 -15.56
CA PHE A 289 11.39 4.98 -14.88
C PHE A 289 11.25 6.11 -15.89
N ARG A 290 10.91 7.29 -15.39
CA ARG A 290 10.85 8.53 -16.15
C ARG A 290 11.40 9.67 -15.31
N ASN A 291 12.16 10.58 -15.90
CA ASN A 291 12.52 11.85 -15.27
C ASN A 291 12.68 12.96 -16.31
N ASP A 292 12.88 14.19 -15.83
CA ASP A 292 12.99 15.37 -16.69
C ASP A 292 14.28 15.41 -17.54
N VAL A 293 15.28 14.58 -17.23
CA VAL A 293 16.60 14.58 -17.89
C VAL A 293 16.70 13.50 -18.97
N TYR A 294 16.31 12.27 -18.64
CA TYR A 294 16.42 11.09 -19.50
C TYR A 294 15.13 10.80 -20.27
N GLY A 295 14.01 11.44 -19.92
CA GLY A 295 12.71 10.98 -20.40
C GLY A 295 12.41 9.60 -19.84
N ASP A 296 11.95 8.66 -20.67
CA ASP A 296 11.68 7.29 -20.27
C ASP A 296 12.98 6.45 -20.31
N TYR A 297 13.33 5.78 -19.21
CA TYR A 297 14.58 5.05 -19.06
C TYR A 297 14.42 3.77 -18.23
N ILE A 298 15.39 2.86 -18.34
CA ILE A 298 15.46 1.61 -17.59
C ILE A 298 16.47 1.77 -16.46
N ARG A 299 16.14 1.27 -15.27
CA ARG A 299 16.98 1.39 -14.07
C ARG A 299 17.16 0.04 -13.40
N TYR A 300 18.38 -0.26 -12.98
CA TYR A 300 18.72 -1.36 -12.08
C TYR A 300 19.78 -0.89 -11.07
N THR A 301 19.34 -0.41 -9.91
CA THR A 301 20.22 0.26 -8.96
C THR A 301 19.99 -0.17 -7.51
N HIS A 302 21.06 -0.27 -6.73
CA HIS A 302 21.11 -0.25 -5.28
C HIS A 302 20.81 1.14 -4.72
N SER A 303 19.91 1.22 -3.76
CA SER A 303 19.50 2.46 -3.09
C SER A 303 20.58 3.06 -2.18
N SER A 304 21.62 2.28 -1.83
CA SER A 304 22.75 2.73 -0.99
C SER A 304 23.82 3.50 -1.73
N CYS A 305 23.89 3.37 -3.07
CA CYS A 305 24.91 4.00 -3.90
C CYS A 305 24.32 5.18 -4.67
N HIS A 306 25.06 6.30 -4.68
CA HIS A 306 24.63 7.55 -5.33
C HIS A 306 25.46 7.86 -6.59
N SER A 307 26.32 6.93 -6.98
CA SER A 307 27.04 6.94 -8.25
C SER A 307 26.32 6.03 -9.24
N TYR A 308 26.34 6.39 -10.52
CA TYR A 308 25.60 5.70 -11.56
C TYR A 308 26.44 5.52 -12.82
N VAL A 309 26.25 4.39 -13.49
CA VAL A 309 26.68 4.17 -14.87
C VAL A 309 25.47 4.36 -15.76
N VAL A 310 25.57 5.29 -16.69
CA VAL A 310 24.49 5.65 -17.62
C VAL A 310 24.92 5.25 -19.02
N MET A 311 24.08 4.47 -19.69
CA MET A 311 24.34 3.94 -21.03
C MET A 311 23.22 4.33 -21.98
N SER A 312 23.57 4.73 -23.20
CA SER A 312 22.64 4.82 -24.33
C SER A 312 22.76 3.53 -25.14
N ILE A 313 21.63 2.84 -25.34
CA ILE A 313 21.55 1.55 -26.02
C ILE A 313 20.38 1.62 -26.99
N ASP A 314 20.66 1.63 -28.30
CA ASP A 314 19.64 1.72 -29.37
C ASP A 314 18.60 2.84 -29.12
N GLY A 315 19.08 4.01 -28.67
CA GLY A 315 18.22 5.17 -28.35
C GLY A 315 17.42 5.07 -27.05
N LYS A 316 17.69 4.08 -26.19
CA LYS A 316 17.14 3.97 -24.82
C LYS A 316 18.22 4.22 -23.78
N ILE A 317 17.85 4.81 -22.65
CA ILE A 317 18.75 5.02 -21.53
C ILE A 317 18.64 3.86 -20.53
N LEU A 318 19.78 3.29 -20.15
CA LEU A 318 19.93 2.32 -19.07
C LEU A 318 20.80 2.93 -17.97
N VAL A 319 20.31 2.88 -16.73
CA VAL A 319 21.01 3.37 -15.54
C VAL A 319 21.25 2.22 -14.58
N VAL A 320 22.52 1.96 -14.24
CA VAL A 320 22.92 0.90 -13.31
C VAL A 320 23.88 1.41 -12.25
N ASN A 321 23.94 0.75 -11.10
CA ASN A 321 25.02 0.95 -10.13
C ASN A 321 25.33 -0.36 -9.38
N GLY A 322 26.48 -0.40 -8.70
CA GLY A 322 26.83 -1.47 -7.79
C GLY A 322 26.39 -1.17 -6.36
N GLU A 323 26.76 -2.04 -5.41
CA GLU A 323 26.41 -1.89 -3.99
C GLU A 323 26.94 -0.58 -3.37
N ASN A 324 28.05 -0.06 -3.90
CA ASN A 324 28.77 1.13 -3.44
C ASN A 324 29.51 1.79 -4.62
N ASP A 325 30.06 2.98 -4.39
CA ASP A 325 30.71 3.78 -5.43
C ASP A 325 31.91 3.07 -6.08
N SER A 326 32.69 2.30 -5.31
CA SER A 326 33.81 1.51 -5.84
C SER A 326 33.33 0.41 -6.80
N ALA A 327 32.28 -0.33 -6.42
CA ALA A 327 31.68 -1.36 -7.28
C ALA A 327 31.07 -0.75 -8.55
N THR A 328 30.41 0.40 -8.44
CA THR A 328 29.88 1.14 -9.60
C THR A 328 30.98 1.57 -10.56
N LYS A 329 32.12 2.02 -10.03
CA LYS A 329 33.27 2.42 -10.83
C LYS A 329 33.93 1.21 -11.53
N GLU A 330 33.99 0.06 -10.86
CA GLU A 330 34.44 -1.19 -11.46
C GLU A 330 33.53 -1.60 -12.64
N ILE A 331 32.21 -1.56 -12.45
CA ILE A 331 31.22 -1.81 -13.52
C ILE A 331 31.47 -0.89 -14.72
N TYR A 332 31.66 0.41 -14.50
CA TYR A 332 31.96 1.37 -15.57
C TYR A 332 33.23 0.99 -16.35
N HIS A 333 34.31 0.67 -15.64
CA HIS A 333 35.59 0.31 -16.27
C HIS A 333 35.48 -0.99 -17.08
N THR A 334 34.86 -2.03 -16.52
CA THR A 334 34.68 -3.32 -17.21
C THR A 334 33.87 -3.18 -18.49
N ILE A 335 32.73 -2.47 -18.45
CA ILE A 335 31.90 -2.26 -19.64
C ILE A 335 32.65 -1.40 -20.67
N SER A 336 33.31 -0.32 -20.24
CA SER A 336 34.05 0.57 -21.15
C SER A 336 35.18 -0.16 -21.87
N GLU A 337 35.89 -1.05 -21.18
CA GLU A 337 36.94 -1.88 -21.78
C GLU A 337 36.38 -2.86 -22.82
N LYS A 338 35.28 -3.56 -22.49
CA LYS A 338 34.63 -4.53 -23.38
C LYS A 338 34.08 -3.86 -24.65
N VAL A 339 33.40 -2.72 -24.52
CA VAL A 339 32.92 -1.91 -25.66
C VAL A 339 34.08 -1.45 -26.55
N SER A 340 35.19 -1.02 -25.95
CA SER A 340 36.38 -0.59 -26.71
C SER A 340 37.05 -1.74 -27.46
N ASN A 341 36.90 -2.98 -27.00
CA ASN A 341 37.46 -4.17 -27.63
C ASN A 341 36.61 -4.68 -28.79
N GLU A 342 35.28 -4.51 -28.74
CA GLU A 342 34.36 -4.86 -29.85
C GLU A 342 34.44 -3.86 -31.03
N LEU A 343 34.88 -2.62 -30.77
CA LEU A 343 35.06 -1.59 -31.80
C LEU A 343 36.40 -1.69 -32.57
N LYS A 344 37.31 -2.60 -32.17
CA LYS A 344 38.60 -2.87 -32.83
C LYS A 344 38.49 -4.06 -33.75
#